data_AF-A0AB37KPF7-F1
#
_entry.id   AF-A0AB37KPF7-F1
#
_cell.length_a   1.000
_cell.length_b   1.000
_cell.length_c   1.000
_cell.angle_alpha   90.00
_cell.angle_beta   90.00
_cell.angle_gamma   90.00
#
_symmetry.space_group_name_H-M   'P 1'
#
loop_
_entity.id
_entity.type
_entity.pdbx_description
1 polymer ?
#
loop_
_entity_poly.entity_id
_entity_poly.type
_entity_poly.pdbx_seq_one_letter_code
_entity_poly.pdbx_strand_id
1 'polypeptide(L)'
;MTYALSAYVLCILGLHDQKKDGTPDMMVYIHATKKGFGMIGHIDFSIDHKVYSYGNYDYHSFQMMEAIGDGVMFIFDEALYLPFCIEHEKNTIFAFGL
;
A
#
# COMPACT_ATOMS: atom_id res chain seq x y z
N MET A 1 -22.30 12.84 -4.48
CA MET A 1 -20.91 12.37 -4.72
C MET A 1 -20.08 12.35 -3.42
N THR A 2 -20.70 12.04 -2.28
CA THR A 2 -20.09 12.24 -0.94
C THR A 2 -20.02 10.95 -0.12
N TYR A 3 -20.72 9.90 -0.54
CA TYR A 3 -20.81 8.63 0.19
C TYR A 3 -19.65 7.66 -0.10
N ALA A 4 -18.99 7.79 -1.26
CA ALA A 4 -17.86 6.93 -1.62
C ALA A 4 -16.63 7.23 -0.75
N LEU A 5 -16.33 8.51 -0.51
CA LEU A 5 -15.21 8.90 0.37
C LEU A 5 -15.37 8.38 1.81
N SER A 6 -16.60 8.32 2.34
CA SER A 6 -16.85 7.85 3.71
C SER A 6 -16.63 6.35 3.89
N ALA A 7 -16.86 5.53 2.85
CA ALA A 7 -16.60 4.08 2.90
C ALA A 7 -15.10 3.76 2.70
N TYR A 8 -14.39 4.58 1.92
CA TYR A 8 -12.94 4.48 1.76
C TYR A 8 -12.18 4.71 3.06
N VAL A 9 -12.60 5.73 3.83
CA VAL A 9 -12.08 5.99 5.17
C VAL A 9 -12.30 4.77 6.08
N LEU A 10 -13.42 4.05 5.95
CA LEU A 10 -13.72 2.91 6.81
C LEU A 10 -12.80 1.69 6.59
N CYS A 11 -12.25 1.49 5.39
CA CYS A 11 -11.29 0.40 5.15
C CYS A 11 -9.89 0.73 5.69
N ILE A 12 -9.51 2.02 5.70
CA ILE A 12 -8.27 2.49 6.33
C ILE A 12 -8.36 2.41 7.87
N LEU A 13 -9.58 2.51 8.44
CA LEU A 13 -9.79 2.47 9.89
C LEU A 13 -9.65 1.07 10.54
N GLY A 14 -9.38 0.02 9.76
CA GLY A 14 -9.18 -1.34 10.25
C GLY A 14 -7.79 -1.57 10.83
N LEU A 15 -7.59 -1.22 12.10
CA LEU A 15 -6.38 -1.34 12.95
C LEU A 15 -5.48 -0.10 12.99
N HIS A 16 -6.03 1.03 13.43
CA HIS A 16 -5.19 2.02 14.11
C HIS A 16 -4.89 1.57 15.54
N ASP A 17 -3.67 1.10 15.82
CA ASP A 17 -3.10 1.30 17.15
C ASP A 17 -2.66 2.77 17.21
N GLN A 18 -3.52 3.61 17.77
CA GLN A 18 -3.33 5.06 17.85
C GLN A 18 -2.19 5.34 18.84
N LYS A 19 -1.00 5.69 18.33
CA LYS A 19 -0.02 6.41 19.14
C LYS A 19 -0.57 7.84 19.36
N LYS A 20 -0.64 8.24 20.63
CA LYS A 20 -1.27 9.47 21.16
C LYS A 20 -1.02 10.73 20.31
N ASP A 21 -2.13 11.39 19.94
CA ASP A 21 -2.30 12.79 19.51
C ASP A 21 -1.32 13.33 18.43
N GLY A 22 -1.77 13.38 17.17
CA GLY A 22 -1.09 14.06 16.06
C GLY A 22 -1.40 13.45 14.68
N THR A 23 -1.11 14.17 13.60
CA THR A 23 -0.99 13.58 12.26
C THR A 23 0.39 12.94 12.13
N PRO A 24 0.51 11.65 11.77
CA PRO A 24 1.81 10.99 11.61
C PRO A 24 2.67 11.67 10.54
N ASP A 25 3.98 11.75 10.77
CA ASP A 25 4.94 12.28 9.78
C ASP A 25 5.18 11.27 8.64
N MET A 26 4.94 9.99 8.92
CA MET A 26 5.08 8.88 7.98
C MET A 26 3.96 7.87 8.18
N MET A 27 3.55 7.25 7.08
CA MET A 27 2.68 6.08 7.09
C MET A 27 3.42 4.87 6.51
N VAL A 28 3.14 3.69 7.05
CA VAL A 28 3.57 2.39 6.52
C VAL A 28 2.33 1.62 6.08
N TYR A 29 2.36 1.07 4.87
CA TYR A 29 1.29 0.28 4.28
C TYR A 29 1.77 -1.14 4.03
N ILE A 30 1.01 -2.12 4.51
CA ILE A 30 1.24 -3.54 4.23
C ILE A 30 0.12 -4.03 3.31
N HIS A 31 0.51 -4.46 2.12
CA HIS A 31 -0.36 -4.92 1.05
C HIS A 31 -0.45 -6.43 1.11
N ALA A 32 -1.63 -6.95 1.45
CA ALA A 32 -1.84 -8.40 1.54
C ALA A 32 -2.98 -8.84 0.62
N THR A 33 -2.76 -9.94 -0.10
CA THR A 33 -3.81 -10.62 -0.87
C THR A 33 -4.17 -11.95 -0.23
N LYS A 34 -5.35 -12.50 -0.55
CA LYS A 34 -5.77 -13.81 -0.05
C LYS A 34 -5.03 -14.99 -0.71
N LYS A 35 -4.37 -14.78 -1.86
CA LYS A 35 -3.78 -15.84 -2.69
C LYS A 35 -2.56 -15.30 -3.46
N GLY A 36 -1.62 -16.20 -3.79
CA GLY A 36 -0.43 -15.88 -4.58
C GLY A 36 0.70 -15.29 -3.73
N PHE A 37 1.74 -14.76 -4.37
CA PHE A 37 2.92 -14.20 -3.69
C PHE A 37 2.59 -12.96 -2.82
N GLY A 38 1.52 -12.23 -3.15
CA GLY A 38 1.00 -11.13 -2.34
C GLY A 38 0.49 -11.52 -0.94
N MET A 39 0.46 -12.82 -0.60
CA MET A 39 0.15 -13.28 0.77
C MET A 39 1.26 -12.98 1.78
N ILE A 40 2.51 -12.85 1.34
CA ILE A 40 3.66 -12.57 2.24
C ILE A 40 3.61 -11.12 2.75
N GLY A 41 2.89 -10.25 2.04
CA GLY A 41 2.84 -8.83 2.33
C GLY A 41 3.89 -8.08 1.53
N HIS A 42 3.46 -7.04 0.79
CA HIS A 42 4.35 -6.04 0.22
C HIS A 42 4.30 -4.78 1.09
N ILE A 43 5.45 -4.14 1.35
CA ILE A 43 5.52 -2.98 2.24
C ILE A 43 5.86 -1.73 1.45
N ASP A 44 5.01 -0.74 1.61
CA ASP A 44 5.20 0.62 1.10
C ASP A 44 5.17 1.60 2.27
N PHE A 45 5.69 2.81 2.05
CA PHE A 45 5.59 3.88 3.05
C PHE A 45 5.29 5.21 2.37
N SER A 46 4.66 6.15 3.09
CA SER A 46 4.50 7.53 2.63
C SER A 46 5.09 8.56 3.58
N ILE A 47 5.58 9.64 2.99
CA ILE A 47 5.97 10.89 3.63
C ILE A 47 5.36 12.00 2.79
N ASP A 48 4.80 13.03 3.41
CA ASP A 48 4.17 14.17 2.71
C ASP A 48 3.15 13.74 1.64
N HIS A 49 2.33 12.72 1.95
CA HIS A 49 1.33 12.14 1.04
C HIS A 49 1.89 11.57 -0.27
N LYS A 50 3.20 11.28 -0.33
CA LYS A 50 3.85 10.56 -1.42
C LYS A 50 4.19 9.16 -0.97
N VAL A 51 3.61 8.16 -1.64
CA VAL A 51 3.92 6.75 -1.41
C VAL A 51 5.17 6.37 -2.19
N TYR A 52 6.11 5.75 -1.50
CA TYR A 52 7.31 5.16 -2.04
C TYR A 52 7.13 3.65 -2.05
N SER A 53 7.10 3.08 -3.25
CA SER A 53 6.87 1.66 -3.45
C SER A 53 8.03 1.04 -4.18
N TYR A 54 8.70 0.08 -3.53
CA TYR A 54 9.89 -0.59 -4.07
C TYR A 54 9.64 -2.08 -4.19
N GLY A 55 9.68 -2.59 -5.42
CA GLY A 55 9.48 -4.01 -5.69
C GLY A 55 10.09 -4.41 -7.01
N ASN A 56 10.04 -5.70 -7.31
CA ASN A 56 10.35 -6.20 -8.64
C ASN A 56 9.18 -5.89 -9.58
N TYR A 57 9.14 -4.69 -10.14
CA TYR A 57 8.08 -4.29 -11.08
C TYR A 57 8.51 -4.33 -12.55
N ASP A 58 9.79 -4.62 -12.83
CA ASP A 58 10.23 -4.90 -14.20
C ASP A 58 9.92 -6.36 -14.57
N TYR A 59 8.78 -6.57 -15.23
CA TYR A 59 8.34 -7.88 -15.70
C TYR A 59 9.36 -8.61 -16.59
N HIS A 60 10.24 -7.89 -17.28
CA HIS A 60 11.27 -8.51 -18.13
C HIS A 60 12.41 -9.15 -17.33
N SER A 61 12.57 -8.74 -16.07
CA SER A 61 13.60 -9.24 -15.16
C SER A 61 13.15 -10.43 -14.31
N PHE A 62 11.87 -10.84 -14.39
CA PHE A 62 11.30 -11.84 -13.50
C PHE A 62 11.94 -13.21 -13.67
N GLN A 63 12.39 -13.78 -12.55
CA GLN A 63 12.92 -15.13 -12.43
C GLN A 63 12.23 -15.86 -11.29
N MET A 64 12.29 -17.20 -11.35
CA MET A 64 11.80 -18.09 -10.29
C MET A 64 10.36 -17.75 -9.85
N MET A 65 9.41 -17.75 -10.79
CA MET A 65 8.00 -17.44 -10.51
C MET A 65 7.82 -16.09 -9.79
N GLU A 66 8.46 -15.03 -10.30
CA GLU A 66 8.38 -13.66 -9.75
C GLU A 66 9.06 -13.47 -8.38
N ALA A 67 9.77 -14.48 -7.86
CA ALA A 67 10.49 -14.36 -6.59
C ALA A 67 11.76 -13.49 -6.69
N ILE A 68 12.32 -13.34 -7.89
CA ILE A 68 13.54 -12.56 -8.16
C ILE A 68 13.29 -11.66 -9.37
N GLY A 69 13.75 -10.42 -9.31
CA GLY A 69 13.73 -9.46 -10.41
C GLY A 69 14.44 -8.17 -10.02
N ASP A 70 14.63 -7.28 -10.98
CA ASP A 70 15.24 -5.98 -10.77
C ASP A 70 14.32 -5.09 -9.94
N GLY A 71 14.91 -4.46 -8.92
CA GLY A 71 14.21 -3.54 -8.05
C GLY A 71 13.86 -2.24 -8.77
N VAL A 72 12.59 -1.90 -8.78
CA VAL A 72 12.05 -0.66 -9.33
C VAL A 72 11.36 0.11 -8.22
N MET A 73 11.68 1.39 -8.11
CA MET A 73 11.02 2.30 -7.19
C MET A 73 10.03 3.17 -7.95
N PHE A 74 8.79 3.22 -7.46
CA PHE A 74 7.80 4.18 -7.89
C PHE A 74 7.46 5.15 -6.76
N ILE A 75 7.10 6.37 -7.17
CA ILE A 75 6.65 7.42 -6.26
C ILE A 75 5.30 7.91 -6.79
N PHE A 76 4.27 7.84 -5.94
CA PHE A 76 2.90 8.18 -6.32
C PHE A 76 2.23 9.09 -5.28
N ASP A 77 1.23 9.84 -5.71
CA ASP A 77 0.29 10.50 -4.79
C ASP A 77 -0.53 9.45 -4.04
N GLU A 78 -0.52 9.51 -2.71
CA GLU A 78 -1.24 8.57 -1.83
C GLU A 78 -2.73 8.49 -2.18
N ALA A 79 -3.34 9.64 -2.46
CA ALA A 79 -4.75 9.76 -2.81
C ALA A 79 -5.14 9.04 -4.11
N LEU A 80 -4.17 8.73 -4.99
CA LEU A 80 -4.38 7.96 -6.22
C LEU A 80 -3.93 6.52 -6.06
N TYR A 81 -2.83 6.31 -5.34
CA TYR A 81 -2.20 5.01 -5.17
C TYR A 81 -3.05 4.04 -4.34
N LEU A 82 -3.53 4.47 -3.16
CA LEU A 82 -4.28 3.58 -2.27
C LEU A 82 -5.59 3.08 -2.90
N PRO A 83 -6.41 3.92 -3.56
CA PRO A 83 -7.59 3.45 -4.29
C PRO A 83 -7.22 2.45 -5.39
N PHE A 84 -6.14 2.68 -6.14
CA PHE A 84 -5.68 1.75 -7.16
C PHE A 84 -5.35 0.37 -6.57
N CYS A 85 -4.62 0.31 -5.46
CA CYS A 85 -4.27 -0.96 -4.81
C CYS A 85 -5.50 -1.73 -4.30
N ILE A 86 -6.51 -1.03 -3.79
CA ILE A 86 -7.73 -1.66 -3.26
C ILE A 86 -8.67 -2.07 -4.41
N GLU A 87 -8.93 -1.16 -5.35
CA GLU A 87 -9.93 -1.35 -6.40
C GLU A 87 -9.43 -2.21 -7.56
N HIS A 88 -8.18 -2.03 -7.96
CA HIS A 88 -7.62 -2.69 -9.14
C HIS A 88 -6.85 -3.95 -8.76
N GLU A 89 -5.85 -3.81 -7.89
CA GLU A 89 -4.98 -4.92 -7.45
C GLU A 89 -5.68 -5.86 -6.45
N LYS A 90 -6.83 -5.45 -5.89
CA LYS A 90 -7.61 -6.23 -4.91
C LYS A 90 -6.82 -6.55 -3.63
N ASN A 91 -5.92 -5.65 -3.23
CA ASN A 91 -5.17 -5.76 -1.99
C ASN A 91 -6.04 -5.38 -0.79
N THR A 92 -5.81 -6.07 0.33
CA THR A 92 -6.14 -5.56 1.66
C THR A 92 -4.96 -4.73 2.14
N ILE A 93 -5.19 -3.48 2.54
CA ILE A 93 -4.15 -2.59 3.03
C ILE A 93 -4.24 -2.45 4.55
N PHE A 94 -3.15 -2.72 5.25
CA PHE A 94 -2.98 -2.39 6.66
C PHE A 94 -2.10 -1.14 6.77
N ALA A 95 -2.58 -0.10 7.45
CA ALA A 95 -1.89 1.18 7.54
C ALA A 95 -1.46 1.50 8.98
N PHE A 96 -0.22 1.94 9.15
CA PHE A 96 0.36 2.29 10.45
C PHE A 96 1.00 3.68 10.38
N GLY A 97 0.65 4.57 11.31
CA GLY A 97 1.32 5.87 11.45
C GLY A 97 2.51 5.78 12.41
N LEU A 98 3.61 6.45 12.08
CA LEU A 98 4.85 6.48 12.88
C LEU A 98 5.12 7.85 13.50
#